data_AF-A0A2R2MN61-F1
#
_entry.id   AF-A0A2R2MN61-F1
#
_cell.length_a   1.000
_cell.length_b   1.000
_cell.length_c   1.000
_cell.angle_alpha   90.00
_cell.angle_beta   90.00
_cell.angle_gamma   90.00
#
_symmetry.space_group_name_H-M   'P 1'
#
loop_
_entity.id
_entity.type
_entity.pdbx_description
1 polymer ?
#
loop_
_entity_poly.entity_id
_entity_poly.type
_entity_poly.pdbx_seq_one_letter_code
_entity_poly.pdbx_strand_id
1 'polypeptide(L)'
;MYKKMGGESWVWNINLTSCLFSFPFFLIWSVINTMSWMQGTTQALPWGTIVLLMTLWVLGYPLTVIGGIFGKNYANGFDAPCRTKNISREIPDVPWYRSAGVHCLVAGFLPFSAISVELYYIFATLWGREQYTLYGILFLVYVILLSVTACISVALTYFQLSAEDYRWWWRSIFSAG
;
A
#
# COMPACT_ATOMS: atom_id res chain seq x y z
N MET A 1 8.87 -10.73 6.14
CA MET A 1 7.67 -11.48 6.57
C MET A 1 7.50 -12.77 5.79
N TYR A 2 7.34 -12.74 4.46
CA TYR A 2 7.20 -13.92 3.59
C TYR A 2 8.18 -15.07 3.89
N LYS A 3 9.49 -14.78 3.95
CA LYS A 3 10.51 -15.79 4.28
C LYS A 3 10.43 -16.34 5.71
N LYS A 4 10.01 -15.52 6.68
CA LYS A 4 9.83 -15.93 8.09
C LYS A 4 8.62 -16.86 8.28
N MET A 5 7.69 -16.87 7.33
CA MET A 5 6.50 -17.72 7.32
C MET A 5 6.69 -18.99 6.47
N GLY A 6 7.92 -19.33 6.07
CA GLY A 6 8.22 -20.52 5.28
C GLY A 6 7.95 -20.38 3.77
N GLY A 7 7.77 -19.15 3.26
CA GLY A 7 7.56 -18.94 1.83
C GLY A 7 8.83 -19.21 1.00
N GLU A 8 8.73 -20.16 0.06
CA GLU A 8 9.86 -20.57 -0.79
C GLU A 8 9.97 -19.76 -2.10
N SER A 9 8.87 -19.19 -2.59
CA SER A 9 8.83 -18.46 -3.87
C SER A 9 9.27 -16.99 -3.75
N TRP A 10 10.49 -16.79 -3.26
CA TRP A 10 11.04 -15.45 -3.00
C TRP A 10 11.27 -14.62 -4.28
N VAL A 11 11.66 -15.27 -5.38
CA VAL A 11 11.90 -14.62 -6.68
C VAL A 11 10.60 -14.03 -7.23
N TRP A 12 9.53 -14.82 -7.19
CA TRP A 12 8.21 -14.38 -7.62
C TRP A 12 7.72 -13.20 -6.79
N ASN A 13 7.91 -13.25 -5.47
CA ASN A 13 7.52 -12.16 -4.59
C ASN A 13 8.28 -10.85 -4.88
N ILE A 14 9.57 -10.92 -5.19
CA ILE A 14 10.36 -9.74 -5.58
C ILE A 14 9.86 -9.17 -6.90
N ASN A 15 9.63 -10.02 -7.90
CA ASN A 15 9.13 -9.58 -9.21
C ASN A 15 7.75 -8.94 -9.08
N LEU A 16 6.83 -9.61 -8.36
CA LEU A 16 5.49 -9.09 -8.11
C LEU A 16 5.54 -7.74 -7.39
N THR A 17 6.35 -7.59 -6.34
CA THR A 17 6.49 -6.33 -5.60
C THR A 17 7.01 -5.20 -6.50
N SER A 18 7.97 -5.49 -7.38
CA SER A 18 8.55 -4.47 -8.27
C SER A 18 7.61 -4.10 -9.43
N CYS A 19 6.79 -5.02 -9.91
CA CYS A 19 5.90 -4.79 -11.05
C CYS A 19 4.52 -4.26 -10.65
N LEU A 20 4.01 -4.63 -9.47
CA LEU A 20 2.64 -4.33 -9.04
C LEU A 20 2.33 -2.82 -9.02
N PHE A 21 3.30 -2.00 -8.62
CA PHE A 21 3.14 -0.54 -8.64
C PHE A 21 3.65 0.08 -9.95
N SER A 22 4.86 -0.28 -10.39
CA SER A 22 5.51 0.41 -11.51
C SER A 22 4.84 0.17 -12.86
N PHE A 23 4.32 -1.04 -13.11
CA PHE A 23 3.70 -1.37 -14.39
C PHE A 23 2.40 -0.58 -14.65
N PRO A 24 1.39 -0.57 -13.75
CA PRO A 24 0.19 0.22 -13.96
C PRO A 24 0.49 1.73 -13.98
N PHE A 25 1.42 2.20 -13.15
CA PHE A 25 1.85 3.60 -13.17
C PHE A 25 2.39 3.99 -14.56
N PHE A 26 3.31 3.20 -15.12
CA PHE A 26 3.90 3.48 -16.43
C PHE A 26 2.86 3.39 -17.55
N LEU A 27 1.93 2.45 -17.47
CA LEU A 27 0.85 2.28 -18.45
C LEU A 27 -0.08 3.49 -18.47
N ILE A 28 -0.58 3.91 -17.31
CA ILE A 28 -1.45 5.09 -17.18
C ILE A 28 -0.72 6.35 -17.65
N TRP A 29 0.52 6.53 -17.19
CA TRP A 29 1.35 7.67 -17.59
C TRP A 29 1.61 7.71 -19.09
N SER A 30 1.89 6.58 -19.73
CA SER A 30 2.14 6.49 -21.18
C SER A 30 0.92 6.91 -22.00
N VAL A 31 -0.28 6.49 -21.60
CA VAL A 31 -1.54 6.89 -22.25
C VAL A 31 -1.76 8.41 -22.11
N ILE A 32 -1.61 8.95 -20.90
CA ILE A 32 -1.78 10.38 -20.63
C ILE A 32 -0.75 11.22 -21.41
N ASN A 33 0.52 10.80 -21.41
CA ASN A 33 1.59 11.52 -22.10
C ASN A 33 1.41 11.50 -23.63
N THR A 34 0.93 10.38 -24.18
CA THR A 34 0.61 10.27 -25.62
C THR A 34 -0.53 11.22 -26.00
N MET A 35 -1.58 11.28 -25.19
CA MET A 35 -2.70 12.22 -25.42
C MET A 35 -2.24 13.69 -25.32
N SER A 36 -1.33 14.01 -24.39
CA SER A 36 -0.78 15.37 -24.27
C SER A 36 0.08 15.76 -25.49
N TRP A 37 0.85 14.81 -26.05
CA TRP A 37 1.57 15.03 -27.32
C TRP A 37 0.61 15.33 -28.47
N MET A 38 -0.50 14.60 -28.59
CA MET A 38 -1.50 14.82 -29.63
C MET A 38 -2.15 16.21 -29.54
N GLN A 39 -2.31 16.74 -28.33
CA GLN A 39 -2.91 18.05 -28.07
C GLN A 39 -1.89 19.21 -28.10
N GLY A 40 -0.59 18.93 -28.28
CA GLY A 40 0.47 19.95 -28.28
C GLY A 40 0.60 20.71 -26.96
N THR A 41 0.19 20.11 -25.84
CA THR A 41 0.20 20.78 -24.53
C THR A 41 1.62 20.89 -23.99
N THR A 42 1.98 22.00 -23.34
CA THR A 42 3.30 22.19 -22.69
C THR A 42 3.55 21.25 -21.51
N GLN A 43 2.52 20.53 -21.06
CA GLN A 43 2.61 19.48 -20.03
C GLN A 43 3.10 18.13 -20.58
N ALA A 44 3.23 18.01 -21.89
CA ALA A 44 3.88 16.90 -22.56
C ALA A 44 5.32 16.76 -22.07
N LEU A 45 5.68 15.60 -21.52
CA LEU A 45 7.06 15.36 -21.15
C LEU A 45 7.91 15.20 -22.42
N PRO A 46 9.00 15.99 -22.58
CA PRO A 46 9.88 15.86 -23.72
C PRO A 46 10.58 14.51 -23.72
N TRP A 47 10.99 14.03 -24.89
CA TRP A 47 11.61 12.71 -25.05
C TRP A 47 12.74 12.42 -24.05
N GLY A 48 13.58 13.41 -23.72
CA GLY A 48 14.67 13.26 -22.77
C GLY A 48 14.22 12.88 -21.36
N THR A 49 13.09 13.42 -20.86
CA THR A 49 12.58 13.06 -19.53
C THR A 49 11.97 11.66 -19.52
N ILE A 50 11.38 11.22 -20.63
CA ILE A 50 10.89 9.84 -20.80
C ILE A 50 12.04 8.84 -20.65
N VAL A 51 13.16 9.09 -21.33
CA VAL A 51 14.35 8.25 -21.23
C VAL A 51 14.91 8.26 -19.80
N LEU A 52 14.94 9.43 -19.14
CA LEU A 52 15.42 9.54 -17.75
C LEU A 52 14.53 8.78 -16.75
N LEU A 53 13.20 8.81 -16.92
CA LEU A 53 12.28 8.04 -16.07
C LEU A 53 12.44 6.53 -16.31
N MET A 54 12.64 6.12 -17.56
CA MET A 54 12.91 4.74 -17.91
C MET A 54 14.24 4.24 -17.33
N THR A 55 15.30 5.03 -17.38
CA THR A 55 16.60 4.64 -16.79
C THR A 55 16.53 4.56 -15.26
N LEU A 56 15.81 5.48 -14.60
CA LEU A 56 15.53 5.39 -13.16
C LEU A 56 14.83 4.08 -12.79
N TRP A 57 13.84 3.67 -13.58
CA TRP A 57 13.13 2.41 -13.33
C TRP A 57 14.02 1.18 -13.58
N VAL A 58 14.77 1.18 -14.68
CA VAL A 58 15.71 0.10 -15.03
C VAL A 58 16.83 -0.03 -13.98
N LEU A 59 17.25 1.05 -13.33
CA LEU A 59 18.18 1.04 -12.21
C LEU A 59 17.52 0.67 -10.87
N GLY A 60 16.24 1.02 -10.70
CA GLY A 60 15.46 0.67 -9.51
C GLY A 60 15.22 -0.84 -9.38
N TYR A 61 14.93 -1.53 -10.49
CA TYR A 61 14.69 -2.99 -10.49
C TYR A 61 15.86 -3.84 -9.94
N PRO A 62 17.12 -3.70 -10.38
CA PRO A 62 18.22 -4.45 -9.78
C PRO A 62 18.43 -4.05 -8.32
N LEU A 63 18.16 -2.81 -7.93
CA LEU A 63 18.25 -2.37 -6.54
C LEU A 63 17.21 -3.07 -5.65
N THR A 64 15.97 -3.26 -6.12
CA THR A 64 14.94 -4.02 -5.38
C THR A 64 15.31 -5.51 -5.29
N VAL A 65 15.90 -6.08 -6.34
CA VAL A 65 16.41 -7.46 -6.32
C VAL A 65 17.56 -7.61 -5.31
N ILE A 66 18.54 -6.71 -5.34
CA ILE A 66 19.67 -6.68 -4.40
C ILE A 66 19.15 -6.54 -2.96
N GLY A 67 18.24 -5.60 -2.72
CA GLY A 67 17.58 -5.42 -1.42
C GLY A 67 16.84 -6.67 -0.96
N GLY A 68 16.16 -7.37 -1.88
CA GLY A 68 15.52 -8.67 -1.60
C GLY A 68 16.50 -9.79 -1.26
N ILE A 69 17.66 -9.84 -1.92
CA ILE A 69 18.74 -10.79 -1.61
C ILE A 69 19.35 -10.51 -0.23
N PHE A 70 19.63 -9.25 0.08
CA PHE A 70 20.09 -8.87 1.42
C PHE A 70 19.04 -9.20 2.49
N GLY A 71 17.78 -8.84 2.25
CA GLY A 71 16.67 -9.20 3.15
C GLY A 71 16.53 -10.71 3.34
N LYS A 72 16.81 -11.51 2.30
CA LYS A 72 16.85 -12.97 2.38
C LYS A 72 18.00 -13.46 3.28
N ASN A 73 19.19 -12.91 3.12
CA ASN A 73 20.39 -13.39 3.81
C ASN A 73 20.44 -12.94 5.28
N TYR A 74 19.93 -11.74 5.59
CA TYR A 74 19.85 -11.22 6.96
C TYR A 74 18.62 -11.69 7.73
N ALA A 75 17.64 -12.33 7.08
CA ALA A 75 16.48 -12.88 7.75
C ALA A 75 16.86 -14.12 8.57
N ASN A 76 17.20 -13.91 9.84
CA ASN A 76 17.26 -14.96 10.85
C ASN A 76 15.88 -15.63 11.01
N GLY A 77 15.90 -16.88 11.50
CA GLY A 77 14.69 -17.63 11.85
C GLY A 77 13.75 -16.81 12.73
N PHE A 78 12.45 -17.01 12.56
CA PHE A 78 11.47 -16.42 13.47
C PHE A 78 11.49 -17.17 14.78
N ASP A 79 12.07 -16.55 15.81
CA ASP A 79 12.04 -17.10 17.17
C ASP A 79 10.75 -16.63 17.85
N ALA A 80 9.82 -17.56 18.04
CA ALA A 80 8.56 -17.27 18.69
C ALA A 80 8.80 -17.20 20.22
N PRO A 81 8.30 -16.17 20.93
CA PRO A 81 8.51 -16.03 22.37
C PRO A 81 7.86 -17.15 23.19
N CYS A 82 7.09 -18.03 22.56
CA CYS A 82 6.42 -19.16 23.18
C CYS A 82 6.54 -20.40 22.29
N ARG A 83 6.63 -21.57 22.92
CA ARG A 83 6.64 -22.87 22.22
C ARG A 83 5.33 -23.04 21.47
N THR A 84 5.39 -23.00 20.13
CA THR A 84 4.23 -23.22 19.28
C THR A 84 3.83 -24.70 19.28
N LYS A 85 2.53 -24.98 19.25
CA LYS A 85 2.03 -26.33 18.95
C LYS A 85 2.12 -26.56 17.44
N ASN A 86 2.51 -27.76 17.02
CA ASN A 86 2.65 -28.13 15.61
C ASN A 86 1.29 -28.19 14.87
N ILE A 87 0.20 -28.36 15.62
CA ILE A 87 -1.17 -28.37 15.09
C ILE A 87 -1.79 -26.99 15.30
N SER A 88 -2.30 -26.41 14.22
CA SER A 88 -3.08 -25.17 14.27
C SER A 88 -4.32 -25.37 15.12
N ARG A 89 -4.54 -24.50 16.10
CA ARG A 89 -5.78 -24.51 16.88
C ARG A 89 -6.97 -24.19 15.96
N GLU A 90 -8.09 -24.84 16.19
CA GLU A 90 -9.35 -24.51 15.52
C GLU A 90 -9.77 -23.08 15.89
N ILE A 91 -10.23 -22.33 14.89
CA ILE A 91 -10.68 -20.95 15.05
C ILE A 91 -12.18 -21.03 15.40
N PRO A 92 -12.63 -20.42 16.51
CA PRO A 92 -14.04 -20.42 16.87
C PRO A 92 -14.88 -19.73 15.78
N ASP A 93 -16.11 -20.19 15.59
CA ASP A 93 -17.04 -19.57 14.66
C ASP A 93 -17.30 -18.11 15.04
N VAL A 94 -16.84 -17.19 14.19
CA VAL A 94 -17.05 -15.77 14.38
C VAL A 94 -18.36 -15.34 13.72
N PRO A 95 -19.16 -14.47 14.37
CA PRO A 95 -20.38 -13.96 13.79
C PRO A 95 -20.09 -13.10 12.55
N TRP A 96 -21.08 -13.00 11.65
CA TRP A 96 -20.94 -12.41 10.30
C TRP A 96 -20.31 -11.00 10.29
N TYR A 97 -20.59 -10.18 11.31
CA TYR A 97 -20.08 -8.81 11.44
C TYR A 97 -18.58 -8.73 11.76
N ARG A 98 -17.94 -9.84 12.15
CA ARG A 98 -16.48 -9.97 12.34
C ARG A 98 -15.78 -10.62 11.15
N SER A 99 -16.50 -10.79 10.03
CA SER A 99 -15.90 -11.30 8.80
C SER A 99 -14.82 -10.35 8.28
N ALA A 100 -13.83 -10.90 7.57
CA ALA A 100 -12.70 -10.13 7.05
C ALA A 100 -13.14 -8.97 6.13
N GLY A 101 -14.21 -9.15 5.37
CA GLY A 101 -14.77 -8.12 4.50
C GLY A 101 -15.38 -6.97 5.29
N VAL A 102 -16.17 -7.25 6.32
CA VAL A 102 -16.77 -6.22 7.19
C VAL A 102 -15.68 -5.48 7.97
N HIS A 103 -14.67 -6.20 8.47
CA HIS A 103 -13.49 -5.56 9.09
C HIS A 103 -12.78 -4.60 8.13
N CYS A 104 -12.56 -4.99 6.87
CA CYS A 104 -11.92 -4.13 5.87
C CYS A 104 -12.76 -2.88 5.55
N LEU A 105 -14.10 -3.03 5.45
CA LEU A 105 -15.01 -1.91 5.21
C LEU A 105 -15.03 -0.92 6.38
N VAL A 106 -15.12 -1.42 7.61
CA VAL A 106 -15.07 -0.57 8.81
C VAL A 106 -13.73 0.13 8.92
N ALA A 107 -12.64 -0.56 8.60
CA ALA A 107 -11.30 0.01 8.61
C ALA A 107 -11.14 1.16 7.61
N GLY A 108 -11.71 1.03 6.41
CA GLY A 108 -11.63 2.04 5.36
C GLY A 108 -12.57 3.24 5.57
N PHE A 109 -13.71 3.06 6.25
CA PHE A 109 -14.69 4.13 6.43
C PHE A 109 -14.15 5.32 7.22
N LEU A 110 -13.41 5.06 8.30
CA LEU A 110 -12.83 6.10 9.16
C LEU A 110 -11.78 6.98 8.44
N PRO A 111 -10.73 6.45 7.79
CA PRO A 111 -9.78 7.26 7.03
C PRO A 111 -10.43 7.91 5.81
N PHE A 112 -11.44 7.27 5.20
CA PHE A 112 -12.24 7.90 4.15
C PHE A 112 -12.99 9.14 4.64
N SER A 113 -13.60 9.07 5.84
CA SER A 113 -14.28 10.22 6.44
C SER A 113 -13.32 11.38 6.69
N ALA A 114 -12.09 11.08 7.15
CA ALA A 114 -11.06 12.08 7.41
C ALA A 114 -10.57 12.80 6.15
N ILE A 115 -10.45 12.10 5.01
CA ILE A 115 -10.01 12.71 3.74
C ILE A 115 -11.14 13.35 2.93
N SER A 116 -12.40 13.02 3.22
CA SER A 116 -13.56 13.48 2.43
C SER A 116 -13.64 15.00 2.26
N VAL A 117 -13.35 15.75 3.32
CA VAL A 117 -13.36 17.23 3.32
C VAL A 117 -12.27 17.80 2.42
N GLU A 118 -11.08 17.20 2.46
CA GLU A 118 -9.94 17.63 1.66
C GLU A 118 -10.14 17.30 0.18
N LEU A 119 -10.73 16.14 -0.13
CA LEU A 119 -11.17 15.78 -1.48
C LEU A 119 -12.17 16.80 -2.04
N TYR A 120 -13.13 17.26 -1.23
CA TYR A 120 -14.06 18.31 -1.64
C TYR A 120 -13.32 19.61 -2.02
N TYR A 121 -12.33 20.01 -1.22
CA TYR A 121 -11.53 21.20 -1.51
C TYR A 121 -10.63 21.04 -2.74
N ILE A 122 -10.04 19.86 -2.95
CA ILE A 122 -9.30 19.55 -4.19
C ILE A 122 -10.23 19.64 -5.40
N PHE A 123 -11.44 19.11 -5.33
CA PHE A 123 -12.39 19.24 -6.44
C PHE A 123 -12.87 20.68 -6.63
N ALA A 124 -13.09 21.45 -5.57
CA ALA A 124 -13.47 22.86 -5.67
C ALA A 124 -12.40 23.71 -6.40
N THR A 125 -11.12 23.37 -6.21
CA THR A 125 -9.99 24.07 -6.82
C THR A 125 -9.75 23.67 -8.26
N LEU A 126 -9.92 22.38 -8.59
CA LEU A 126 -9.90 21.87 -9.96
C LEU A 126 -10.95 22.54 -10.85
N TRP A 127 -12.13 22.85 -10.30
CA TRP A 127 -13.21 23.55 -11.01
C TRP A 127 -13.06 25.08 -10.98
N GLY A 128 -11.89 25.60 -10.57
CA GLY A 128 -11.53 27.01 -10.69
C GLY A 128 -12.26 27.96 -9.75
N ARG A 129 -12.91 27.44 -8.69
CA ARG A 129 -13.70 28.29 -7.78
C ARG A 129 -12.86 29.01 -6.73
N GLU A 130 -11.72 28.46 -6.31
CA GLU A 130 -10.80 29.13 -5.37
C GLU A 130 -9.33 28.72 -5.59
N GLN A 131 -8.41 29.66 -5.33
CA GLN A 131 -6.97 29.46 -5.45
C GLN A 131 -6.42 28.93 -4.13
N TYR A 132 -6.45 27.60 -3.98
CA TYR A 132 -5.96 26.96 -2.77
C TYR A 132 -4.41 26.87 -2.74
N THR A 133 -3.84 27.29 -1.64
CA THR A 133 -2.41 27.19 -1.26
C THR A 133 -2.06 25.79 -0.70
N LEU A 134 -2.25 24.75 -1.50
CA LEU A 134 -2.55 23.37 -1.04
C LEU A 134 -1.40 22.46 -0.60
N TYR A 135 -0.16 22.64 -1.04
CA TYR A 135 0.86 21.58 -0.87
C TYR A 135 1.23 21.30 0.60
N GLY A 136 1.25 22.33 1.45
CA GLY A 136 1.56 22.17 2.89
C GLY A 136 0.44 21.48 3.68
N ILE A 137 -0.82 21.86 3.42
CA ILE A 137 -1.99 21.28 4.08
C ILE A 137 -2.19 19.83 3.61
N LEU A 138 -2.03 19.55 2.31
CA LEU A 138 -2.06 18.18 1.76
C LEU A 138 -1.05 17.27 2.45
N PHE A 139 0.17 17.75 2.67
CA PHE A 139 1.20 16.99 3.36
C PHE A 139 0.83 16.69 4.82
N LEU A 140 0.27 17.68 5.53
CA LEU A 140 -0.20 17.51 6.91
C LEU A 140 -1.34 16.49 6.98
N VAL A 141 -2.34 16.61 6.10
CA VAL A 141 -3.46 15.67 5.96
C VAL A 141 -2.94 14.26 5.66
N TYR A 142 -1.96 14.12 4.78
CA TYR A 142 -1.35 12.82 4.47
C TYR A 142 -0.72 12.18 5.72
N VAL A 143 -0.01 12.96 6.55
CA VAL A 143 0.57 12.46 7.82
C VAL A 143 -0.52 12.05 8.82
N ILE A 144 -1.59 12.84 8.95
CA ILE A 144 -2.74 12.49 9.81
C ILE A 144 -3.42 11.22 9.29
N LEU A 145 -3.59 11.09 7.98
CA LEU A 145 -4.22 9.92 7.38
C LEU A 145 -3.40 8.66 7.65
N LEU A 146 -2.07 8.73 7.52
CA LEU A 146 -1.18 7.62 7.86
C LEU A 146 -1.29 7.24 9.34
N SER A 147 -1.36 8.22 10.25
CA SER A 147 -1.46 7.95 11.68
C SER A 147 -2.82 7.33 12.06
N VAL A 148 -3.92 7.86 11.53
CA VAL A 148 -5.28 7.34 11.75
C VAL A 148 -5.39 5.90 11.21
N THR A 149 -4.89 5.66 9.99
CA THR A 149 -4.90 4.33 9.37
C THR A 149 -4.08 3.33 10.18
N ALA A 150 -2.90 3.74 10.67
CA ALA A 150 -2.07 2.91 11.54
C ALA A 150 -2.78 2.57 12.86
N CYS A 151 -3.40 3.55 13.53
CA CYS A 151 -4.15 3.34 14.75
C CYS A 151 -5.33 2.36 14.56
N ILE A 152 -6.07 2.50 13.46
CA ILE A 152 -7.20 1.62 13.14
C ILE A 152 -6.72 0.19 12.85
N SER A 153 -5.64 0.03 12.09
CA SER A 153 -5.05 -1.30 11.82
C SER A 153 -4.61 -1.98 13.13
N VAL A 154 -3.99 -1.24 14.07
CA VAL A 154 -3.62 -1.76 15.39
C VAL A 154 -4.86 -2.13 16.23
N ALA A 155 -5.90 -1.29 16.23
CA ALA A 155 -7.13 -1.58 16.97
C ALA A 155 -7.86 -2.83 16.44
N LEU A 156 -7.97 -2.97 15.11
CA LEU A 156 -8.64 -4.11 14.49
C LEU A 156 -7.85 -5.41 14.64
N THR A 157 -6.53 -5.35 14.56
CA THR A 157 -5.68 -6.52 14.86
C THR A 157 -5.80 -6.94 16.32
N TYR A 158 -5.91 -6.00 17.25
CA TYR A 158 -6.18 -6.31 18.65
C TYR A 158 -7.53 -7.01 18.85
N PHE A 159 -8.60 -6.51 18.22
CA PHE A 159 -9.92 -7.18 18.29
C PHE A 159 -9.93 -8.56 17.61
N GLN A 160 -9.13 -8.75 16.57
CA GLN A 160 -8.98 -10.05 15.93
C GLN A 160 -8.24 -11.04 16.83
N LEU A 161 -7.15 -10.60 17.48
CA LEU A 161 -6.38 -11.43 18.42
C LEU A 161 -7.18 -11.77 19.67
N SER A 162 -8.02 -10.87 20.17
CA SER A 162 -8.91 -11.15 21.31
C SER A 162 -10.06 -12.10 20.96
N ALA A 163 -10.38 -12.23 19.67
CA ALA A 163 -11.28 -13.26 19.14
C ALA A 163 -10.59 -14.61 18.88
N GLU A 164 -9.35 -14.77 19.34
CA GLU A 164 -8.53 -15.98 19.18
C GLU A 164 -8.21 -16.35 17.72
N ASP A 165 -8.41 -15.42 16.77
CA ASP A 165 -8.05 -15.61 15.37
C ASP A 165 -6.60 -15.16 15.12
N TYR A 166 -5.71 -16.14 14.91
CA TYR A 166 -4.28 -15.91 14.68
C TYR A 166 -3.94 -15.48 13.24
N ARG A 167 -4.92 -15.40 12.31
CA ARG A 167 -4.70 -15.03 10.90
C ARG A 167 -4.64 -13.51 10.68
N TRP A 168 -3.94 -12.80 11.55
CA TRP A 168 -3.86 -11.32 11.53
C TRP A 168 -2.90 -10.77 10.47
N TRP A 169 -1.87 -11.54 10.13
CA TRP A 169 -0.73 -11.14 9.29
C TRP A 169 -1.08 -10.46 7.95
N TRP A 170 -2.00 -11.05 7.16
CA TRP A 170 -2.43 -10.43 5.89
C TRP A 170 -3.61 -9.48 6.10
N ARG A 171 -4.44 -9.73 7.10
CA ARG A 171 -5.60 -8.89 7.40
C ARG A 171 -5.22 -7.51 7.91
N SER A 172 -4.12 -7.39 8.64
CA SER A 172 -3.59 -6.08 9.08
C SER A 172 -3.19 -5.20 7.92
N ILE A 173 -2.66 -5.80 6.84
CA ILE A 173 -2.29 -5.13 5.60
C ILE A 173 -3.56 -4.73 4.84
N PHE A 174 -4.46 -5.68 4.55
CA PHE A 174 -5.70 -5.38 3.84
C PHE A 174 -6.61 -4.39 4.58
N SER A 175 -6.58 -4.40 5.91
CA SER A 175 -7.32 -3.45 6.74
C SER A 175 -6.78 -2.03 6.67
N ALA A 176 -5.50 -1.83 6.34
CA ALA A 176 -4.91 -0.50 6.21
C ALA A 176 -5.13 0.12 4.81
N GLY A 177 -5.51 -0.70 3.81
CA GLY A 177 -5.63 -0.31 2.41
C GLY A 177 -4.51 -0.86 1.55
#